data_AF-A0A8H7VY72-F1
#
_entry.id   AF-A0A8H7VY72-F1
#
_cell.length_a   1.000
_cell.length_b   1.000
_cell.length_c   1.000
_cell.angle_alpha   90.00
_cell.angle_beta   90.00
_cell.angle_gamma   90.00
#
_symmetry.space_group_name_H-M   'P 1'
#
loop_
_entity.id
_entity.type
_entity.pdbx_description
1 polymer ?
#
loop_
_entity_poly.entity_id
_entity_poly.type
_entity_poly.pdbx_seq_one_letter_code
_entity_poly.pdbx_strand_id
1 'polypeptide(L)'
;MPSTQEEGFTPIGKHIKKIKDNNKSLKTALNVIKSFSECDYLAKLWLPLIEKLCINSGIIPHWGDTQPATLISQGIQMKMDLRLVSIASKVYKDLSSDHGSGEFAPAFLQSKYYKDKRKAVIASKSALNTILSKNKSVNIHDLFAPYIIVMGFQMHLCFVGLVDNKLYYTKKLKTLRFPATINDIHPYMQNLVEGLYKFLEMCLFMKTSATRGTKRKSMDLVLGDHLGQDAPVCISKVIWDKDNDIEDMEDDDTDDSETDVTEEFENSDEVDDTETNDIQDAQTEDV
;
A
#
# COMPACT_ATOMS: atom_id res chain seq x y z
N MET A 1 59.27 34.16 35.22
CA MET A 1 58.74 32.88 35.74
C MET A 1 57.39 32.65 35.06
N PRO A 2 57.21 31.53 34.33
CA PRO A 2 55.97 31.26 33.62
C PRO A 2 54.91 30.74 34.59
N SER A 3 53.73 31.36 34.58
CA SER A 3 52.56 30.94 35.34
C SER A 3 51.91 29.75 34.67
N THR A 4 52.05 28.58 35.29
CA THR A 4 51.37 27.34 34.91
C THR A 4 49.85 27.55 35.09
N GLN A 5 49.11 27.61 33.98
CA GLN A 5 47.65 27.58 34.01
C GLN A 5 47.20 26.15 34.29
N GLU A 6 46.54 25.92 35.43
CA GLU A 6 45.88 24.67 35.75
C GLU A 6 44.73 24.42 34.76
N GLU A 7 44.90 23.44 33.88
CA GLU A 7 43.80 22.88 33.10
C GLU A 7 42.83 22.17 34.04
N GLY A 8 41.72 22.85 34.34
CA GLY A 8 40.63 22.32 35.14
C GLY A 8 40.03 21.09 34.48
N PHE A 9 40.30 19.91 35.05
CA PHE A 9 39.60 18.66 34.76
C PHE A 9 38.09 18.89 34.89
N THR A 10 37.37 18.86 33.78
CA THR A 10 35.91 18.85 33.83
C THR A 10 35.46 17.53 34.49
N PRO A 11 34.58 17.59 35.51
CA PRO A 11 34.23 16.39 36.26
C PRO A 11 33.42 15.44 35.40
N ILE A 12 33.99 14.26 35.15
CA ILE A 12 33.40 13.10 34.44
C ILE A 12 31.94 12.83 34.87
N GLY A 13 31.60 13.13 36.13
CA GLY A 13 30.23 13.01 36.66
C GLY A 13 29.17 13.83 35.91
N LYS A 14 29.51 15.00 35.35
CA LYS A 14 28.55 15.81 34.56
C LYS A 14 28.18 15.15 33.23
N HIS A 15 29.14 14.46 32.59
CA HIS A 15 28.89 13.72 31.36
C HIS A 15 28.02 12.48 31.59
N ILE A 16 28.27 11.72 32.66
CA ILE A 16 27.48 10.53 33.00
C ILE A 16 26.02 10.88 33.28
N LYS A 17 25.75 12.00 33.98
CA LYS A 17 24.38 12.46 34.24
C LYS A 17 23.65 12.82 32.94
N LYS A 18 24.31 13.56 32.04
CA LYS A 18 23.74 13.94 30.73
C LYS A 18 23.39 12.72 29.87
N ILE A 19 24.22 11.66 29.89
CA ILE A 19 23.95 10.41 29.16
C ILE A 19 22.72 9.69 29.74
N LYS A 20 22.60 9.60 31.07
CA LYS A 20 21.43 8.96 31.73
C LYS A 20 20.13 9.70 31.44
N ASP A 21 20.16 11.03 31.46
CA ASP A 21 18.99 11.87 31.18
C ASP A 21 18.53 11.73 29.72
N ASN A 22 19.47 11.68 28.78
CA ASN A 22 19.19 11.42 27.36
C ASN A 22 18.54 10.04 27.14
N ASN A 23 19.04 9.00 27.81
CA ASN A 23 18.48 7.64 27.70
C ASN A 23 17.05 7.56 28.28
N LYS A 24 16.78 8.28 29.37
CA LYS A 24 15.42 8.37 29.94
C LYS A 24 14.47 9.07 28.96
N SER A 25 14.91 10.18 28.36
CA SER A 25 14.13 10.93 27.36
C SER A 25 13.82 10.08 26.12
N LEU A 26 14.80 9.33 25.60
CA LEU A 26 14.60 8.38 24.49
C LEU A 26 13.58 7.29 24.83
N LYS A 27 13.66 6.70 26.02
CA LYS A 27 12.70 5.67 26.46
C LYS A 27 11.28 6.23 26.58
N THR A 28 11.13 7.46 27.09
CA THR A 28 9.84 8.16 27.13
C THR A 28 9.31 8.44 25.73
N ALA A 29 10.15 8.92 24.81
CA ALA A 29 9.75 9.15 23.42
C ALA A 29 9.30 7.84 22.74
N LEU A 30 10.02 6.74 22.94
CA LEU A 30 9.62 5.42 22.44
C LEU A 30 8.27 4.95 23.00
N ASN A 31 7.99 5.21 24.27
CA ASN A 31 6.71 4.85 24.88
C ASN A 31 5.54 5.71 24.36
N VAL A 32 5.75 7.01 24.19
CA VAL A 32 4.77 7.87 23.49
C VAL A 32 4.60 7.39 22.06
N ILE A 33 5.68 6.94 21.43
CA ILE A 33 5.62 6.46 20.07
C ILE A 33 4.72 5.24 19.95
N LYS A 34 4.84 4.29 20.89
CA LYS A 34 3.98 3.11 21.01
C LYS A 34 2.51 3.42 21.29
N SER A 35 2.17 4.63 21.75
CA SER A 35 0.80 5.02 22.09
C SER A 35 -0.01 5.60 20.93
N PHE A 36 0.63 5.93 19.81
CA PHE A 36 -0.07 6.41 18.63
C PHE A 36 -0.64 5.24 17.83
N SER A 37 -1.83 5.44 17.26
CA SER A 37 -2.41 4.49 16.31
C SER A 37 -1.50 4.34 15.09
N GLU A 38 -1.51 3.18 14.45
CA GLU A 38 -0.80 2.96 13.19
C GLU A 38 -1.13 4.07 12.16
N CYS A 39 -2.42 4.41 12.06
CA CYS A 39 -2.92 5.49 11.22
C CYS A 39 -2.23 6.85 11.48
N ASP A 40 -1.92 7.19 12.73
CA ASP A 40 -1.31 8.48 13.07
C ASP A 40 0.09 8.66 12.47
N TYR A 41 0.92 7.61 12.48
CA TYR A 41 2.28 7.69 11.93
C TYR A 41 2.29 7.81 10.42
N LEU A 42 1.49 6.94 9.80
CA LEU A 42 1.43 6.81 8.36
C LEU A 42 0.84 8.06 7.73
N ALA A 43 -0.24 8.58 8.32
CA ALA A 43 -0.88 9.81 7.89
C ALA A 43 0.03 11.04 8.07
N LYS A 44 0.86 11.09 9.11
CA LYS A 44 1.72 12.27 9.36
C LYS A 44 2.96 12.28 8.47
N LEU A 45 3.54 11.12 8.17
CA LEU A 45 4.81 11.05 7.45
C LEU A 45 4.66 10.71 5.97
N TRP A 46 4.03 9.59 5.66
CA TRP A 46 4.05 9.00 4.32
C TRP A 46 2.95 9.56 3.42
N LEU A 47 1.79 9.87 4.00
CA LEU A 47 0.64 10.37 3.25
C LEU A 47 0.93 11.67 2.49
N PRO A 48 1.48 12.74 3.10
CA PRO A 48 1.77 13.97 2.36
C PRO A 48 2.77 13.76 1.23
N LEU A 49 3.76 12.89 1.40
CA LEU A 49 4.78 12.62 0.38
C LEU A 49 4.18 11.92 -0.84
N ILE A 50 3.39 10.87 -0.62
CA ILE A 50 2.76 10.10 -1.69
C ILE A 50 1.65 10.91 -2.38
N GLU A 51 0.87 11.71 -1.63
CA GLU A 51 -0.10 12.62 -2.22
C GLU A 51 0.57 13.66 -3.12
N LYS A 52 1.61 14.34 -2.63
CA LYS A 52 2.37 15.32 -3.43
C LYS A 52 2.98 14.70 -4.67
N LEU A 53 3.53 13.49 -4.55
CA LEU A 53 4.07 12.74 -5.66
C LEU A 53 3.00 12.49 -6.75
N CYS A 54 1.77 12.15 -6.36
CA CYS A 54 0.72 11.79 -7.31
C CYS A 54 0.00 12.98 -7.95
N ILE A 55 0.24 14.22 -7.49
CA ILE A 55 -0.33 15.43 -8.09
C ILE A 55 -0.04 15.45 -9.60
N ASN A 56 -1.08 15.75 -10.39
CA ASN A 56 -1.03 15.85 -11.86
C ASN A 56 -0.65 14.56 -12.62
N SER A 57 -0.42 13.43 -11.94
CA SER A 57 -0.13 12.14 -12.58
C SER A 57 -1.38 11.44 -13.14
N GLY A 58 -2.56 11.86 -12.66
CA GLY A 58 -3.82 11.16 -12.88
C GLY A 58 -3.88 9.77 -12.21
N ILE A 59 -3.00 9.52 -11.25
CA ILE A 59 -3.10 8.46 -10.25
C ILE A 59 -3.55 9.12 -8.95
N ILE A 60 -4.47 8.47 -8.25
CA ILE A 60 -5.07 8.95 -7.01
C ILE A 60 -4.71 7.93 -5.93
N PRO A 61 -4.01 8.37 -4.87
CA PRO A 61 -3.85 7.57 -3.66
C PRO A 61 -5.20 7.38 -2.97
N HIS A 62 -5.54 6.14 -2.68
CA HIS A 62 -6.71 5.76 -1.92
C HIS A 62 -6.25 5.03 -0.66
N TRP A 63 -6.42 5.68 0.48
CA TRP A 63 -5.89 5.26 1.78
C TRP A 63 -6.93 4.56 2.66
N GLY A 64 -6.45 3.78 3.62
CA GLY A 64 -7.27 3.05 4.60
C GLY A 64 -7.63 1.64 4.15
N ASP A 65 -8.58 1.01 4.85
CA ASP A 65 -9.03 -0.38 4.67
C ASP A 65 -9.76 -0.64 3.34
N THR A 66 -9.02 -0.60 2.24
CA THR A 66 -9.65 -0.50 0.91
C THR A 66 -9.40 -1.76 0.10
N GLN A 67 -10.43 -2.24 -0.61
CA GLN A 67 -10.36 -3.50 -1.33
C GLN A 67 -10.16 -3.28 -2.84
N PRO A 68 -9.08 -3.81 -3.45
CA PRO A 68 -8.88 -3.80 -4.90
C PRO A 68 -10.06 -4.42 -5.65
N ALA A 69 -10.60 -3.71 -6.65
CA ALA A 69 -11.76 -4.17 -7.41
C ALA A 69 -11.49 -5.52 -8.11
N THR A 70 -10.24 -5.75 -8.51
CA THR A 70 -9.80 -7.00 -9.12
C THR A 70 -9.89 -8.19 -8.17
N LEU A 71 -9.65 -7.98 -6.86
CA LEU A 71 -9.75 -9.02 -5.84
C LEU A 71 -11.21 -9.30 -5.47
N ILE A 72 -12.03 -8.26 -5.35
CA ILE A 72 -13.49 -8.39 -5.15
C ILE A 72 -14.08 -9.25 -6.27
N SER A 73 -13.72 -8.98 -7.53
CA SER A 73 -14.18 -9.77 -8.69
C SER A 73 -13.73 -11.23 -8.68
N GLN A 74 -12.73 -11.57 -7.87
CA GLN A 74 -12.20 -12.92 -7.68
C GLN A 74 -12.75 -13.59 -6.42
N GLY A 75 -13.67 -12.93 -5.69
CA GLY A 75 -14.18 -13.42 -4.41
C GLY A 75 -13.17 -13.35 -3.26
N ILE A 76 -12.08 -12.59 -3.42
CA ILE A 76 -11.03 -12.44 -2.40
C ILE A 76 -11.31 -11.17 -1.60
N GLN A 77 -11.70 -11.35 -0.33
CA GLN A 77 -11.87 -10.25 0.62
C GLN A 77 -10.51 -9.93 1.24
N MET A 78 -9.76 -9.01 0.62
CA MET A 78 -8.48 -8.55 1.15
C MET A 78 -8.40 -7.03 1.06
N LYS A 79 -8.19 -6.40 2.23
CA LYS A 79 -7.99 -4.96 2.37
C LYS A 79 -6.51 -4.60 2.22
N MET A 80 -6.25 -3.44 1.62
CA MET A 80 -4.93 -2.86 1.41
C MET A 80 -4.92 -1.45 2.01
N ASP A 81 -3.87 -1.07 2.74
CA ASP A 81 -3.77 0.26 3.37
C ASP A 81 -3.64 1.40 2.36
N LEU A 82 -3.02 1.12 1.22
CA LEU A 82 -2.86 2.05 0.12
C LEU A 82 -3.13 1.37 -1.21
N ARG A 83 -3.95 2.02 -2.03
CA ARG A 83 -4.16 1.71 -3.43
C ARG A 83 -3.85 2.92 -4.29
N LEU A 84 -3.12 2.73 -5.38
CA LEU A 84 -2.89 3.76 -6.38
C LEU A 84 -3.79 3.49 -7.57
N VAL A 85 -4.93 4.20 -7.60
CA VAL A 85 -5.96 4.01 -8.62
C VAL A 85 -5.85 5.06 -9.71
N SER A 86 -6.07 4.68 -10.97
CA SER A 86 -6.34 5.67 -12.03
C SER A 86 -7.84 5.73 -12.28
N ILE A 87 -8.38 6.93 -12.34
CA ILE A 87 -9.71 7.15 -12.89
C ILE A 87 -9.59 7.06 -14.41
N ALA A 88 -10.12 5.99 -15.01
CA ALA A 88 -10.38 5.99 -16.44
C ALA A 88 -11.43 7.07 -16.74
N SER A 89 -11.29 7.78 -17.86
CA SER A 89 -12.13 8.89 -18.34
C SER A 89 -13.56 8.96 -17.76
N LYS A 90 -14.06 10.19 -17.49
CA LYS A 90 -15.38 10.54 -16.89
C LYS A 90 -16.60 9.74 -17.37
N VAL A 91 -16.51 9.08 -18.52
CA VAL A 91 -17.55 8.27 -19.15
C VAL A 91 -17.77 6.93 -18.43
N TYR A 92 -16.74 6.35 -17.79
CA TYR A 92 -16.84 5.05 -17.11
C TYR A 92 -16.51 5.19 -15.62
N LYS A 93 -17.49 5.64 -14.83
CA LYS A 93 -17.34 5.85 -13.38
C LYS A 93 -16.93 4.59 -12.60
N ASP A 94 -17.19 3.41 -13.15
CA ASP A 94 -17.01 2.14 -12.42
C ASP A 94 -15.70 1.42 -12.76
N LEU A 95 -14.86 1.99 -13.63
CA LEU A 95 -13.63 1.33 -14.09
C LEU A 95 -12.39 1.98 -13.46
N SER A 96 -12.33 2.01 -12.13
CA SER A 96 -11.06 2.27 -11.45
C SER A 96 -10.17 1.03 -11.55
N SER A 97 -8.94 1.21 -12.02
CA SER A 97 -7.94 0.15 -12.05
C SER A 97 -6.80 0.46 -11.10
N ASP A 98 -6.44 -0.52 -10.28
CA ASP A 98 -5.29 -0.48 -9.40
C ASP A 98 -3.99 -0.60 -10.22
N HIS A 99 -3.05 0.32 -9.99
CA HIS A 99 -1.76 0.38 -10.70
C HIS A 99 -0.55 0.29 -9.77
N GLY A 100 -0.78 0.37 -8.46
CA GLY A 100 0.18 0.11 -7.42
C GLY A 100 -0.54 -0.06 -6.09
N SER A 101 0.14 -0.66 -5.12
CA SER A 101 -0.39 -0.82 -3.77
C SER A 101 0.67 -0.59 -2.72
N GLY A 102 0.26 -0.35 -1.49
CA GLY A 102 1.14 -0.23 -0.35
C GLY A 102 0.54 -0.89 0.89
N GLU A 103 1.42 -1.46 1.70
CA GLU A 103 1.12 -1.91 3.06
C GLU A 103 2.06 -1.20 4.00
N PHE A 104 1.56 -0.93 5.20
CA PHE A 104 2.25 -0.14 6.19
C PHE A 104 2.24 -0.87 7.54
N ALA A 105 3.22 -0.54 8.37
CA ALA A 105 3.30 -0.94 9.77
C ALA A 105 4.09 0.12 10.54
N PRO A 106 3.81 0.34 11.84
CA PRO A 106 4.48 1.36 12.63
C PRO A 106 5.95 1.03 12.95
N ALA A 107 6.29 -0.25 13.00
CA ALA A 107 7.64 -0.73 13.31
C ALA A 107 7.98 -1.94 12.44
N PHE A 108 9.27 -2.26 12.35
CA PHE A 108 9.71 -3.47 11.68
C PHE A 108 9.51 -4.67 12.60
N LEU A 109 8.61 -5.56 12.20
CA LEU A 109 8.45 -6.92 12.74
C LEU A 109 8.52 -7.88 11.56
N GLN A 110 9.36 -8.90 11.63
CA GLN A 110 9.63 -9.76 10.48
C GLN A 110 8.37 -10.54 10.05
N SER A 111 7.61 -11.06 11.02
CA SER A 111 6.35 -11.75 10.78
C SER A 111 5.33 -10.85 10.05
N LYS A 112 5.15 -9.61 10.53
CA LYS A 112 4.29 -8.60 9.89
C LYS A 112 4.78 -8.24 8.49
N TYR A 113 6.10 -8.03 8.32
CA TYR A 113 6.69 -7.74 7.02
C TYR A 113 6.32 -8.79 5.96
N TYR A 114 6.45 -10.07 6.28
CA TYR A 114 6.11 -11.13 5.33
C TYR A 114 4.60 -11.31 5.15
N LYS A 115 3.77 -11.09 6.18
CA LYS A 115 2.30 -11.06 6.09
C LYS A 115 1.86 -9.97 5.09
N ASP A 116 2.39 -8.77 5.22
CA ASP A 116 2.08 -7.61 4.38
C ASP A 116 2.64 -7.76 2.97
N LYS A 117 3.89 -8.22 2.84
CA LYS A 117 4.51 -8.54 1.54
C LYS A 117 3.65 -9.54 0.77
N ARG A 118 3.12 -10.56 1.44
CA ARG A 118 2.20 -11.53 0.82
C ARG A 118 0.90 -10.89 0.34
N LYS A 119 0.27 -10.03 1.15
CA LYS A 119 -0.93 -9.28 0.74
C LYS A 119 -0.66 -8.45 -0.52
N ALA A 120 0.39 -7.63 -0.49
CA ALA A 120 0.78 -6.79 -1.60
C ALA A 120 1.10 -7.57 -2.88
N VAL A 121 1.74 -8.74 -2.77
CA VAL A 121 2.01 -9.64 -3.91
C VAL A 121 0.72 -10.20 -4.50
N ILE A 122 -0.23 -10.61 -3.67
CA ILE A 122 -1.54 -11.13 -4.14
C ILE A 122 -2.30 -10.02 -4.90
N ALA A 123 -2.37 -8.81 -4.34
CA ALA A 123 -3.01 -7.67 -4.99
C ALA A 123 -2.33 -7.32 -6.32
N SER A 124 -1.00 -7.23 -6.33
CA SER A 124 -0.19 -6.94 -7.53
C SER A 124 -0.38 -7.98 -8.62
N LYS A 125 -0.38 -9.27 -8.26
CA LYS A 125 -0.65 -10.38 -9.18
C LYS A 125 -2.07 -10.29 -9.77
N SER A 126 -3.07 -9.97 -8.94
CA SER A 126 -4.44 -9.80 -9.39
C SER A 126 -4.55 -8.69 -10.44
N ALA A 127 -3.94 -7.53 -10.17
CA ALA A 127 -3.88 -6.41 -11.12
C ALA A 127 -3.19 -6.79 -12.44
N LEU A 128 -2.06 -7.51 -12.38
CA LEU A 128 -1.37 -8.02 -13.58
C LEU A 128 -2.25 -8.94 -14.42
N ASN A 129 -2.90 -9.92 -13.79
CA ASN A 129 -3.80 -10.84 -14.48
C ASN A 129 -4.93 -10.09 -15.19
N THR A 130 -5.50 -9.06 -14.56
CA THR A 130 -6.54 -8.23 -15.17
C THR A 130 -6.02 -7.47 -16.39
N ILE A 131 -4.78 -6.98 -16.37
CA ILE A 131 -4.19 -6.30 -17.53
C ILE A 131 -3.91 -7.30 -18.65
N LEU A 132 -3.36 -8.47 -18.34
CA LEU A 132 -3.04 -9.52 -19.31
C LEU A 132 -4.30 -10.07 -19.98
N SER A 133 -5.40 -10.27 -19.24
CA SER A 133 -6.66 -10.76 -19.81
C SER A 133 -7.28 -9.75 -20.78
N LYS A 134 -7.14 -8.45 -20.50
CA LYS A 134 -7.63 -7.37 -21.35
C LYS A 134 -6.73 -7.05 -22.55
N ASN A 135 -5.42 -7.32 -22.44
CA ASN A 135 -4.41 -6.89 -23.40
C ASN A 135 -3.52 -8.05 -23.90
N LYS A 136 -4.06 -8.92 -24.77
CA LYS A 136 -3.35 -10.10 -25.31
C LYS A 136 -2.04 -9.79 -26.07
N SER A 137 -1.86 -8.55 -26.52
CA SER A 137 -0.69 -8.13 -27.31
C SER A 137 0.44 -7.52 -26.47
N VAL A 138 0.29 -7.43 -25.15
CA VAL A 138 1.33 -6.88 -24.27
C VAL A 138 2.45 -7.91 -24.13
N ASN A 139 3.70 -7.47 -24.30
CA ASN A 139 4.85 -8.30 -23.99
C ASN A 139 4.88 -8.55 -22.49
N ILE A 140 4.75 -9.81 -22.09
CA ILE A 140 4.67 -10.20 -20.68
C ILE A 140 5.93 -9.85 -19.89
N HIS A 141 7.09 -9.83 -20.53
CA HIS A 141 8.37 -9.56 -19.88
C HIS A 141 8.55 -8.08 -19.51
N ASP A 142 7.79 -7.20 -20.17
CA ASP A 142 7.81 -5.77 -19.88
C ASP A 142 6.80 -5.41 -18.79
N LEU A 143 5.91 -6.33 -18.39
CA LEU A 143 4.82 -6.04 -17.48
C LEU A 143 5.18 -6.38 -16.02
N PHE A 144 5.01 -5.40 -15.14
CA PHE A 144 5.24 -5.54 -13.71
C PHE A 144 4.25 -4.68 -12.92
N ALA A 145 3.81 -5.15 -11.76
CA ALA A 145 2.98 -4.39 -10.82
C ALA A 145 3.84 -3.94 -9.63
N PRO A 146 4.06 -2.62 -9.46
CA PRO A 146 4.82 -2.12 -8.33
C PRO A 146 4.00 -2.17 -7.04
N TYR A 147 4.68 -2.39 -5.92
CA TYR A 147 4.11 -2.20 -4.60
C TYR A 147 5.18 -1.72 -3.62
N ILE A 148 4.75 -1.08 -2.53
CA ILE A 148 5.63 -0.66 -1.44
C ILE A 148 5.24 -1.37 -0.14
N ILE A 149 6.24 -1.69 0.69
CA ILE A 149 6.03 -2.12 2.08
C ILE A 149 6.75 -1.13 2.96
N VAL A 150 6.04 -0.49 3.89
CA VAL A 150 6.57 0.56 4.73
C VAL A 150 6.52 0.11 6.19
N MET A 151 7.68 -0.06 6.80
CA MET A 151 7.81 -0.47 8.20
C MET A 151 8.49 0.67 8.97
N GLY A 152 7.70 1.49 9.66
CA GLY A 152 8.14 2.70 10.33
C GLY A 152 8.76 3.71 9.37
N PHE A 153 10.07 3.91 9.50
CA PHE A 153 10.87 4.86 8.71
C PHE A 153 11.59 4.23 7.52
N GLN A 154 11.31 2.97 7.22
CA GLN A 154 11.90 2.23 6.11
C GLN A 154 10.83 1.83 5.11
N MET A 155 11.09 2.04 3.82
CA MET A 155 10.21 1.66 2.72
C MET A 155 10.95 0.71 1.78
N HIS A 156 10.32 -0.41 1.45
CA HIS A 156 10.79 -1.33 0.42
C HIS A 156 9.97 -1.14 -0.84
N LEU A 157 10.61 -0.64 -1.90
CA LEU A 157 10.02 -0.62 -3.24
C LEU A 157 10.24 -1.98 -3.88
N CYS A 158 9.13 -2.65 -4.19
CA CYS A 158 9.11 -3.98 -4.79
C CYS A 158 8.25 -3.99 -6.06
N PHE A 159 8.29 -5.08 -6.80
CA PHE A 159 7.32 -5.36 -7.84
C PHE A 159 7.07 -6.85 -8.01
N VAL A 160 5.91 -7.18 -8.55
CA VAL A 160 5.61 -8.50 -9.11
C VAL A 160 5.76 -8.43 -10.62
N GLY A 161 6.48 -9.37 -11.22
CA GLY A 161 6.60 -9.52 -12.68
C GLY A 161 6.22 -10.92 -13.14
N LEU A 162 6.05 -11.09 -14.46
CA LEU A 162 5.80 -12.39 -15.08
C LEU A 162 7.06 -12.87 -15.81
N VAL A 163 7.57 -14.05 -15.44
CA VAL A 163 8.69 -14.69 -16.14
C VAL A 163 8.20 -15.46 -17.35
N ASP A 164 7.13 -16.23 -17.16
CA ASP A 164 6.54 -17.12 -18.15
C ASP A 164 5.03 -17.24 -17.86
N ASN A 165 4.26 -17.89 -18.72
CA ASN A 165 2.84 -18.08 -18.56
C ASN A 165 2.50 -18.60 -17.15
N LYS A 166 1.87 -17.73 -16.36
CA LYS A 166 1.46 -17.99 -14.96
C LYS A 166 2.61 -18.22 -13.97
N LEU A 167 3.86 -18.00 -14.36
CA LEU A 167 5.02 -18.03 -13.44
C LEU A 167 5.40 -16.61 -13.05
N TYR A 168 5.10 -16.26 -11.81
CA TYR A 168 5.36 -14.93 -11.26
C TYR A 168 6.64 -14.93 -10.44
N TYR A 169 7.29 -13.77 -10.39
CA TYR A 169 8.36 -13.50 -9.45
C TYR A 169 8.09 -12.17 -8.75
N THR A 170 8.55 -12.07 -7.51
CA THR A 170 8.60 -10.78 -6.82
C THR A 170 10.05 -10.39 -6.59
N LYS A 171 10.35 -9.11 -6.78
CA LYS A 171 11.69 -8.56 -6.58
C LYS A 171 11.70 -7.28 -5.78
N LYS A 172 12.61 -7.20 -4.81
CA LYS A 172 12.92 -5.97 -4.08
C LYS A 172 13.85 -5.11 -4.93
N LEU A 173 13.41 -3.91 -5.32
CA LEU A 173 14.20 -2.99 -6.15
C LEU A 173 15.11 -2.10 -5.31
N LYS A 174 14.54 -1.50 -4.27
CA LYS A 174 15.25 -0.50 -3.47
C LYS A 174 14.69 -0.49 -2.05
N THR A 175 15.59 -0.39 -1.08
CA THR A 175 15.25 -0.03 0.30
C THR A 175 15.53 1.45 0.49
N LEU A 176 14.51 2.20 0.91
CA LEU A 176 14.59 3.62 1.25
C LEU A 176 14.47 3.73 2.76
N ARG A 177 15.23 4.65 3.36
CA ARG A 177 15.19 4.92 4.79
C ARG A 177 15.08 6.42 4.98
N PHE A 178 14.40 6.86 6.03
CA PHE A 178 14.57 8.23 6.49
C PHE A 178 15.95 8.41 7.15
N PRO A 179 16.55 9.60 7.03
CA PRO A 179 17.82 9.91 7.68
C PRO A 179 17.68 9.81 9.21
N ALA A 180 18.64 9.15 9.85
CA ALA A 180 18.72 9.09 11.31
C ALA A 180 19.58 10.23 11.90
N THR A 181 20.50 10.79 11.10
CA THR A 181 21.39 11.87 11.52
C THR A 181 21.34 13.05 10.55
N ILE A 182 21.79 14.21 11.00
CA ILE A 182 21.85 15.43 10.17
C ILE A 182 22.72 15.25 8.92
N ASN A 183 23.80 14.48 9.04
CA ASN A 183 24.73 14.21 7.96
C ASN A 183 24.10 13.30 6.88
N ASP A 184 23.11 12.50 7.27
CA ASP A 184 22.40 11.59 6.37
C ASP A 184 21.29 12.29 5.58
N ILE A 185 20.84 13.48 6.02
CA ILE A 185 19.65 14.15 5.46
C ILE A 185 19.77 14.28 3.94
N HIS A 186 20.86 14.87 3.44
CA HIS A 186 21.00 15.11 2.00
C HIS A 186 20.96 13.81 1.17
N PRO A 187 21.86 12.82 1.37
CA PRO A 187 21.87 11.61 0.56
C PRO A 187 20.61 10.74 0.75
N TYR A 188 20.03 10.68 1.94
CA TYR A 188 18.84 9.85 2.18
C TYR A 188 17.57 10.50 1.61
N MET A 189 17.41 11.83 1.75
CA MET A 189 16.25 12.52 1.18
C MET A 189 16.28 12.47 -0.35
N GLN A 190 17.45 12.63 -0.98
CA GLN A 190 17.58 12.45 -2.42
C GLN A 190 17.16 11.03 -2.84
N ASN A 191 17.69 10.01 -2.16
CA ASN A 191 17.34 8.62 -2.44
C ASN A 191 15.85 8.31 -2.25
N LEU A 192 15.24 8.89 -1.22
CA LEU A 192 13.83 8.76 -0.91
C LEU A 192 12.97 9.35 -2.03
N VAL A 193 13.27 10.58 -2.44
CA VAL A 193 12.57 11.27 -3.54
C VAL A 193 12.72 10.50 -4.84
N GLU A 194 13.92 10.07 -5.21
CA GLU A 194 14.15 9.25 -6.40
C GLU A 194 13.39 7.92 -6.36
N GLY A 195 13.35 7.25 -5.21
CA GLY A 195 12.62 5.99 -5.05
C GLY A 195 11.11 6.16 -5.13
N LEU A 196 10.57 7.24 -4.57
CA LEU A 196 9.16 7.62 -4.70
C LEU A 196 8.81 7.97 -6.16
N TYR A 197 9.64 8.75 -6.85
CA TYR A 197 9.46 9.00 -8.28
C TYR A 197 9.50 7.71 -9.10
N LYS A 198 10.42 6.79 -8.78
CA LYS A 198 10.49 5.49 -9.44
C LYS A 198 9.21 4.68 -9.23
N PHE A 199 8.67 4.69 -8.01
CA PHE A 199 7.40 4.03 -7.70
C PHE A 199 6.25 4.61 -8.55
N LEU A 200 6.13 5.94 -8.64
CA LEU A 200 5.12 6.58 -9.48
C LEU A 200 5.30 6.24 -10.97
N GLU A 201 6.55 6.30 -11.48
CA GLU A 201 6.87 5.97 -12.87
C GLU A 201 6.40 4.55 -13.20
N MET A 202 6.65 3.58 -12.30
CA MET A 202 6.19 2.20 -12.45
C MET A 202 4.66 2.10 -12.48
N CYS A 203 3.96 2.87 -11.65
CA CYS A 203 2.49 2.90 -11.67
C CYS A 203 1.94 3.52 -12.97
N LEU A 204 2.57 4.57 -13.47
CA LEU A 204 2.20 5.21 -14.75
C LEU A 204 2.47 4.28 -15.94
N PHE A 205 3.53 3.50 -15.88
CA PHE A 205 3.81 2.45 -16.86
C PHE A 205 2.70 1.39 -16.87
N MET A 206 2.28 0.92 -15.69
CA MET A 206 1.14 0.00 -15.53
C MET A 206 -0.15 0.56 -16.10
N LYS A 207 -0.47 1.82 -15.77
CA LYS A 207 -1.62 2.55 -16.31
C LYS A 207 -1.60 2.62 -17.83
N THR A 208 -0.45 2.95 -18.41
CA THR A 208 -0.30 3.02 -19.88
C THR A 208 -0.49 1.64 -20.51
N SER A 209 0.11 0.60 -19.93
CA SER A 209 0.01 -0.77 -20.41
C SER A 209 -1.43 -1.30 -20.36
N ALA A 210 -2.20 -0.93 -19.33
CA ALA A 210 -3.61 -1.30 -19.20
C ALA A 210 -4.50 -0.74 -20.33
N THR A 211 -4.12 0.39 -20.95
CA THR A 211 -4.93 1.08 -21.98
C THR A 211 -4.51 0.77 -23.41
N ARG A 212 -3.36 0.13 -23.65
CA ARG A 212 -2.83 -0.08 -25.02
C ARG A 212 -3.69 -1.00 -25.90
N GLY A 213 -4.33 -2.02 -25.34
CA GLY A 213 -5.11 -3.00 -26.10
C GLY A 213 -6.55 -2.60 -26.41
N THR A 214 -7.08 -1.52 -25.82
CA THR A 214 -8.49 -1.12 -26.04
C THR A 214 -8.70 -0.38 -27.37
N LYS A 215 -7.68 0.34 -27.88
CA LYS A 215 -7.82 1.15 -29.10
C LYS A 215 -7.98 0.36 -30.40
N ARG A 216 -7.54 -0.91 -30.45
CA ARG A 216 -7.65 -1.74 -31.67
C ARG A 216 -9.00 -2.47 -31.81
N LYS A 217 -9.77 -2.61 -30.73
CA LYS A 217 -11.04 -3.37 -30.75
C LYS A 217 -12.21 -2.66 -31.42
N SER A 218 -12.07 -1.40 -31.83
CA SER A 218 -13.13 -0.67 -32.54
C SER A 218 -13.46 -1.24 -33.92
N MET A 219 -12.59 -2.08 -34.51
CA MET A 219 -12.83 -2.69 -35.82
C MET A 219 -13.12 -4.20 -35.75
N ASP A 220 -12.58 -4.90 -34.75
CA ASP A 220 -12.75 -6.36 -34.59
C ASP A 220 -14.04 -6.77 -33.87
N LEU A 221 -14.81 -5.81 -33.32
CA LEU A 221 -16.08 -6.07 -32.64
C LEU A 221 -17.21 -6.62 -33.55
N VAL A 222 -16.93 -6.84 -34.84
CA VAL A 222 -17.86 -7.39 -35.84
C VAL A 222 -17.78 -8.91 -35.95
N LEU A 223 -16.75 -9.55 -35.38
CA LEU A 223 -16.57 -11.01 -35.46
C LEU A 223 -16.79 -11.65 -34.08
N GLY A 224 -17.92 -12.34 -33.96
CA GLY A 224 -18.55 -12.80 -32.71
C GLY A 224 -17.63 -13.40 -31.65
N ASP A 225 -17.87 -12.95 -30.41
CA ASP A 225 -17.22 -13.44 -29.21
C ASP A 225 -17.63 -14.90 -28.90
N HIS A 226 -16.66 -15.81 -28.96
CA HIS A 226 -16.77 -17.13 -28.33
C HIS A 226 -16.51 -17.00 -26.82
N LEU A 227 -17.57 -16.65 -26.08
CA LEU A 227 -17.61 -16.72 -24.62
C LEU A 227 -17.90 -18.15 -24.17
N GLY A 228 -17.13 -18.66 -23.20
CA GLY A 228 -17.53 -19.82 -22.43
C GLY A 228 -16.53 -20.97 -22.41
N GLN A 229 -15.32 -20.73 -21.91
CA GLN A 229 -14.60 -21.78 -21.20
C GLN A 229 -14.11 -21.20 -19.89
N ASP A 230 -14.70 -21.69 -18.80
CA ASP A 230 -14.23 -21.45 -17.43
C ASP A 230 -12.78 -21.87 -17.36
N ALA A 231 -11.89 -20.87 -17.28
CA ALA A 231 -10.48 -21.14 -17.10
C ALA A 231 -10.33 -21.86 -15.75
N PRO A 232 -9.76 -23.09 -15.72
CA PRO A 232 -9.64 -23.84 -14.49
C PRO A 232 -8.89 -23.03 -13.45
N VAL A 233 -9.34 -23.10 -12.19
CA VAL A 233 -8.70 -22.50 -11.01
C VAL A 233 -7.24 -22.94 -10.99
N CYS A 234 -6.36 -22.09 -11.48
CA CYS A 234 -4.98 -22.44 -11.75
C CYS A 234 -4.10 -21.90 -10.61
N ILE A 235 -3.55 -22.82 -9.83
CA ILE A 235 -2.56 -22.50 -8.80
C ILE A 235 -1.30 -22.02 -9.51
N SER A 236 -0.98 -20.73 -9.37
CA SER A 236 0.24 -20.15 -9.94
C SER A 236 1.37 -20.16 -8.91
N LYS A 237 2.59 -20.49 -9.32
CA LYS A 237 3.77 -20.39 -8.46
C LYS A 237 4.31 -18.96 -8.46
N VAL A 238 4.68 -18.46 -7.28
CA VAL A 238 5.42 -17.21 -7.10
C VAL A 238 6.82 -17.55 -6.60
N ILE A 239 7.85 -17.04 -7.28
CA ILE A 239 9.24 -17.11 -6.83
C ILE A 239 9.51 -15.90 -5.94
N TRP A 240 9.97 -16.16 -4.72
CA TRP A 240 10.34 -15.15 -3.73
C TRP A 240 11.85 -14.90 -3.77
N ASP A 241 12.25 -13.64 -3.83
CA ASP A 241 13.64 -13.26 -3.60
C ASP A 241 14.10 -13.73 -2.21
N LYS A 242 15.35 -14.20 -2.13
CA LYS A 242 16.02 -14.46 -0.85
C LYS A 242 16.36 -13.12 -0.20
N ASP A 243 15.64 -12.75 0.85
CA ASP A 243 15.87 -11.53 1.61
C ASP A 243 17.10 -11.73 2.54
N ASN A 244 18.31 -11.61 1.99
CA ASN A 244 19.56 -11.78 2.76
C ASN A 244 19.84 -10.64 3.76
N ASP A 245 19.05 -9.56 3.73
CA ASP A 245 19.31 -8.34 4.51
C ASP A 245 18.49 -8.27 5.81
N ILE A 246 17.70 -9.31 6.14
CA ILE A 246 16.92 -9.35 7.36
C ILE A 246 17.72 -10.16 8.37
N GLU A 247 18.43 -9.46 9.25
CA GLU A 247 19.01 -10.07 10.44
C GLU A 247 17.85 -10.55 11.32
N ASP A 248 17.68 -11.87 11.41
CA ASP A 248 16.70 -12.51 12.26
C ASP A 248 17.01 -12.14 13.72
N MET A 249 16.39 -11.07 14.22
CA MET A 249 16.21 -10.94 15.66
C MET A 249 15.17 -11.99 16.02
N GLU A 250 15.59 -13.00 16.78
CA GLU A 250 14.69 -14.00 17.33
C GLU A 250 13.62 -13.28 18.17
N ASP A 251 12.44 -13.08 17.59
CA ASP A 251 11.26 -12.58 18.27
C ASP A 251 10.76 -13.71 19.18
N ASP A 252 11.15 -13.67 20.46
CA ASP A 252 10.66 -14.53 21.55
C ASP A 252 9.27 -14.09 22.02
N ASP A 253 8.36 -13.81 21.09
CA ASP A 253 6.99 -13.39 21.38
C ASP A 253 6.02 -14.55 21.08
N THR A 254 5.86 -15.36 22.12
CA THR A 254 4.63 -16.09 22.40
C THR A 254 3.43 -15.14 22.45
N ASP A 255 2.36 -15.53 21.76
CA ASP A 255 0.95 -15.15 22.01
C ASP A 255 0.42 -13.88 21.31
N ASP A 256 0.33 -13.92 19.98
CA ASP A 256 -0.59 -13.07 19.21
C ASP A 256 -1.68 -13.95 18.59
N SER A 257 -2.64 -14.38 19.41
CA SER A 257 -3.95 -14.78 18.93
C SER A 257 -4.74 -13.53 18.54
N GLU A 258 -4.39 -12.91 17.40
CA GLU A 258 -5.32 -12.04 16.68
C GLU A 258 -6.47 -12.92 16.18
N THR A 259 -7.45 -13.19 17.05
CA THR A 259 -8.79 -13.55 16.60
C THR A 259 -9.30 -12.36 15.81
N ASP A 260 -9.25 -12.50 14.49
CA ASP A 260 -9.94 -11.67 13.51
C ASP A 260 -11.44 -11.77 13.86
N VAL A 261 -11.91 -10.90 14.76
CA VAL A 261 -13.32 -10.76 15.08
C VAL A 261 -13.93 -10.17 13.82
N THR A 262 -14.44 -11.04 12.96
CA THR A 262 -15.43 -10.68 11.97
C THR A 262 -16.62 -10.12 12.74
N GLU A 263 -16.66 -8.81 12.94
CA GLU A 263 -17.85 -8.09 13.36
C GLU A 263 -18.92 -8.32 12.29
N GLU A 264 -19.70 -9.38 12.46
CA GLU A 264 -20.99 -9.54 11.82
C GLU A 264 -21.87 -8.39 12.33
N PHE A 265 -21.97 -7.33 11.52
CA PHE A 265 -23.02 -6.34 11.69
C PHE A 265 -24.37 -7.03 11.41
N GLU A 266 -24.96 -7.61 12.45
CA GLU A 266 -26.39 -7.92 12.45
C GLU A 266 -27.15 -6.59 12.31
N ASN A 267 -27.70 -6.36 11.12
CA ASN A 267 -28.75 -5.37 10.91
C ASN A 267 -29.99 -5.83 11.68
N SER A 268 -30.10 -5.42 12.95
CA SER A 268 -31.37 -5.40 13.67
C SER A 268 -31.79 -3.95 13.84
N ASP A 269 -32.73 -3.51 13.00
CA ASP A 269 -33.73 -2.51 13.37
C ASP A 269 -34.92 -2.70 12.42
N GLU A 270 -35.70 -3.74 12.73
CA GLU A 270 -37.15 -3.70 12.51
C GLU A 270 -37.71 -2.57 13.36
N VAL A 271 -38.17 -1.50 12.72
CA VAL A 271 -39.21 -0.64 13.29
C VAL A 271 -40.34 -0.60 12.28
N ASP A 272 -41.28 -1.52 12.52
CA ASP A 272 -42.67 -1.43 12.14
C ASP A 272 -43.28 -0.25 12.90
N ASP A 273 -43.81 0.73 12.18
CA ASP A 273 -44.85 1.61 12.70
C ASP A 273 -45.74 2.09 11.54
N THR A 274 -46.86 1.40 11.44
CA THR A 274 -48.07 1.82 10.73
C THR A 274 -48.55 3.18 11.23
N GLU A 275 -48.53 4.21 10.37
CA GLU A 275 -49.48 5.33 10.47
C GLU A 275 -50.18 5.53 9.12
N THR A 276 -51.37 4.93 9.04
CA THR A 276 -52.44 5.33 8.14
C THR A 276 -52.85 6.77 8.45
N ASN A 277 -52.65 7.68 7.50
CA ASN A 277 -53.38 8.96 7.48
C ASN A 277 -54.17 9.07 6.19
N ASP A 278 -55.48 8.98 6.36
CA ASP A 278 -56.52 9.31 5.40
C ASP A 278 -56.30 10.72 4.84
N ILE A 279 -56.09 10.83 3.53
CA ILE A 279 -56.25 12.10 2.81
C ILE A 279 -57.47 11.96 1.91
N GLN A 280 -58.49 12.70 2.31
CA GLN A 280 -59.79 12.84 1.68
C GLN A 280 -59.70 13.52 0.30
N ASP A 281 -60.63 13.08 -0.54
CA ASP A 281 -61.00 13.65 -1.83
C ASP A 281 -61.16 15.19 -1.81
N ALA A 282 -60.60 15.84 -2.82
CA ALA A 282 -61.09 17.13 -3.28
C ALA A 282 -61.21 17.11 -4.80
N GLN A 283 -62.45 17.10 -5.23
CA GLN A 283 -62.93 17.22 -6.60
C GLN A 283 -62.42 18.53 -7.23
N THR A 284 -61.97 18.45 -8.49
CA THR A 284 -61.97 19.60 -9.40
C THR A 284 -63.00 19.34 -10.48
N GLU A 285 -64.07 20.12 -10.44
CA GLU A 285 -65.08 20.23 -11.50
C GLU A 285 -64.52 21.02 -12.69
N ASP A 286 -64.84 20.53 -13.88
CA ASP A 286 -64.79 21.24 -15.16
C ASP A 286 -65.90 22.31 -15.21
N VAL A 287 -65.52 23.58 -15.46
CA VAL A 287 -66.30 24.59 -16.22
C VAL A 287 -65.34 25.52 -16.96
#